data_AF-A0AA39PHD5-F1
#
_entry.id   AF-A0AA39PHD5-F1
#
_cell.length_a   1.000
_cell.length_b   1.000
_cell.length_c   1.000
_cell.angle_alpha   90.00
_cell.angle_beta   90.00
_cell.angle_gamma   90.00
#
_symmetry.space_group_name_H-M   'P 1'
#
loop_
_entity.id
_entity.type
_entity.pdbx_description
1 polymer ?
#
loop_
_entity_poly.entity_id
_entity_poly.type
_entity_poly.pdbx_seq_one_letter_code
_entity_poly.pdbx_strand_id
1 'polypeptide(L)'
;MSSDLAQLTPPKQLTQQERDTVFQHIFRRLADYRNTADLYALAEYSLSPLPEKAKSDRRNTFNKGLNTWAQQLLEHAWIACGEPDGESCPELDPYADTSTGELLKLPHELDLKRILNAILFLNITTFKEYSARTRSFLNTFGDLDEEIIVSTLRHPDRAIEEARRHTQNTTQDHAKRNKVLRMAGMGLGAVVGGVLVGVTGGLAAPLVGAGVTTILGWLGIGGTVAGLLASGLAGSSVVCGALFGVYGAKSTADMVQRHTREIRDLAVLPVGIQSEETLAVRLCVSGWISSPIDFVTPWTVFGGDNTFALQWEVQALQELSDALLTLVKSHTMKYIKVEIVKRTVFASLMSSLAPIAWLKIGQIIDNPWMNSKALAIKAGAVLGDLLAKRAFGNRPATLVGYSLGSLVIFEALKYLTTLPPSNTSHLIEDVYLFGTPVSTDQATWSSVRRLVSGRLVNGYSTNDYVLAVLSRVSSVTWNVAGLHSVDVSGVENVHCDFVDGHTMWKGMIGKSLQLVDAPGLVDSEIYLQMEDIGKQRKEIDLGSSREDLPRGGAD
;
A
#
# COMPACT_ATOMS: atom_id res chain seq x y z
N MET A 1 -4.01 -2.92 -25.25
CA MET A 1 -5.43 -3.33 -25.29
C MET A 1 -6.31 -2.14 -25.71
N SER A 2 -7.56 -2.38 -26.10
CA SER A 2 -8.53 -1.32 -26.39
C SER A 2 -8.99 -0.74 -25.05
N SER A 3 -8.66 0.52 -24.76
CA SER A 3 -9.17 1.24 -23.60
C SER A 3 -10.68 1.43 -23.74
N ASP A 4 -11.48 0.60 -23.07
CA ASP A 4 -12.92 0.83 -23.00
C ASP A 4 -13.18 1.98 -22.01
N LEU A 5 -13.01 3.22 -22.50
CA LEU A 5 -13.16 4.44 -21.70
C LEU A 5 -14.54 4.60 -21.05
N ALA A 6 -15.53 3.80 -21.46
CA ALA A 6 -16.79 3.69 -20.75
C ALA A 6 -16.59 3.25 -19.28
N GLN A 7 -15.48 2.57 -18.99
CA GLN A 7 -15.13 2.13 -17.64
C GLN A 7 -14.66 3.26 -16.70
N LEU A 8 -14.28 4.42 -17.25
CA LEU A 8 -13.96 5.63 -16.49
C LEU A 8 -15.15 6.57 -16.32
N THR A 9 -16.35 6.11 -16.68
CA THR A 9 -17.58 6.90 -16.56
C THR A 9 -18.66 6.12 -15.82
N PRO A 10 -19.46 6.81 -14.97
CA PRO A 10 -20.60 6.18 -14.32
C PRO A 10 -21.54 5.51 -15.33
N PRO A 11 -22.06 4.31 -15.04
CA PRO A 11 -22.99 3.62 -15.93
C PRO A 11 -24.27 4.43 -16.14
N LYS A 12 -24.62 4.68 -17.41
CA LYS A 12 -25.86 5.39 -17.78
C LYS A 12 -27.13 4.61 -17.46
N GLN A 13 -27.03 3.30 -17.25
CA GLN A 13 -28.17 2.42 -16.99
C GLN A 13 -28.60 2.40 -15.51
N LEU A 14 -27.78 2.92 -14.59
CA LEU A 14 -28.13 2.95 -13.18
C LEU A 14 -29.32 3.87 -12.94
N THR A 15 -30.26 3.39 -12.13
CA THR A 15 -31.37 4.19 -11.60
C THR A 15 -30.85 5.24 -10.62
N GLN A 16 -31.64 6.28 -10.35
CA GLN A 16 -31.28 7.27 -9.33
C GLN A 16 -31.12 6.61 -7.95
N GLN A 17 -32.01 5.67 -7.60
CA GLN A 17 -31.96 4.95 -6.33
C GLN A 17 -30.67 4.14 -6.16
N GLU A 18 -30.16 3.51 -7.22
CA GLU A 18 -28.89 2.79 -7.17
C GLU A 18 -27.70 3.73 -6.98
N ARG A 19 -27.70 4.89 -7.67
CA ARG A 19 -26.66 5.91 -7.48
C ARG A 19 -26.68 6.49 -6.07
N ASP A 20 -27.87 6.80 -5.55
CA ASP A 20 -28.04 7.27 -4.17
C ASP A 20 -27.57 6.21 -3.16
N THR A 21 -27.86 4.94 -3.42
CA THR A 21 -27.39 3.81 -2.59
C THR A 21 -25.87 3.75 -2.56
N VAL A 22 -25.20 3.84 -3.72
CA VAL A 22 -23.73 3.85 -3.79
C VAL A 22 -23.18 5.05 -3.01
N PHE A 23 -23.73 6.25 -3.21
CA PHE A 23 -23.31 7.45 -2.49
C PHE A 23 -23.47 7.29 -0.98
N GLN A 24 -24.60 6.76 -0.49
CA GLN A 24 -24.83 6.54 0.93
C GLN A 24 -23.84 5.54 1.53
N HIS A 25 -23.52 4.46 0.82
CA HIS A 25 -22.46 3.54 1.26
C HIS A 25 -21.09 4.24 1.34
N ILE A 26 -20.73 5.05 0.34
CA ILE A 26 -19.49 5.82 0.36
C ILE A 26 -19.47 6.80 1.53
N PHE A 27 -20.52 7.59 1.70
CA PHE A 27 -20.65 8.57 2.79
C PHE A 27 -20.44 7.92 4.16
N ARG A 28 -21.19 6.85 4.47
CA ARG A 28 -21.18 6.24 5.80
C ARG A 28 -19.88 5.48 6.08
N ARG A 29 -19.32 4.77 5.08
CA ARG A 29 -18.03 4.09 5.23
C ARG A 29 -16.87 5.07 5.29
N LEU A 30 -16.96 6.22 4.61
CA LEU A 30 -15.95 7.27 4.68
C LEU A 30 -15.96 7.97 6.05
N ALA A 31 -17.15 8.21 6.62
CA ALA A 31 -17.30 8.68 8.00
C ALA A 31 -16.64 7.70 8.98
N ASP A 32 -16.88 6.39 8.83
CA ASP A 32 -16.28 5.35 9.68
C ASP A 32 -14.75 5.29 9.55
N TYR A 33 -14.23 5.31 8.31
CA TYR A 33 -12.80 5.36 8.03
C TYR A 33 -12.14 6.60 8.68
N ARG A 34 -12.75 7.78 8.52
CA ARG A 34 -12.29 9.03 9.13
C ARG A 34 -12.28 8.94 10.66
N ASN A 35 -13.36 8.43 11.26
CA ASN A 35 -13.46 8.28 12.72
C ASN A 35 -12.37 7.35 13.25
N THR A 36 -12.14 6.23 12.57
CA THR A 36 -11.06 5.29 12.91
C THR A 36 -9.68 5.94 12.82
N ALA A 37 -9.43 6.75 11.79
CA ALA A 37 -8.17 7.49 11.67
C ALA A 37 -7.98 8.57 12.76
N ASP A 38 -9.03 9.28 13.20
CA ASP A 38 -8.94 10.18 14.36
C ASP A 38 -8.66 9.41 15.66
N LEU A 39 -9.21 8.21 15.83
CA LEU A 39 -8.88 7.36 16.99
C LEU A 39 -7.38 7.01 17.04
N TYR A 40 -6.74 6.74 15.90
CA TYR A 40 -5.29 6.56 15.85
C TYR A 40 -4.52 7.84 16.20
N ALA A 41 -5.00 9.00 15.77
CA ALA A 41 -4.41 10.29 16.13
C ALA A 41 -4.57 10.60 17.63
N LEU A 42 -5.71 10.23 18.22
CA LEU A 42 -5.97 10.32 19.65
C LEU A 42 -5.10 9.36 20.47
N ALA A 43 -4.84 8.15 19.96
CA ALA A 43 -3.92 7.20 20.59
C ALA A 43 -2.48 7.75 20.60
N GLU A 44 -1.99 8.30 19.49
CA GLU A 44 -0.68 8.99 19.45
C GLU A 44 -0.68 10.15 20.46
N TYR A 45 -1.69 11.01 20.46
CA TYR A 45 -1.78 12.14 21.39
C TYR A 45 -1.72 11.70 22.86
N SER A 46 -2.43 10.63 23.23
CA SER A 46 -2.48 10.14 24.61
C SER A 46 -1.15 9.54 25.07
N LEU A 47 -0.43 8.87 24.17
CA LEU A 47 0.81 8.17 24.48
C LEU A 47 2.07 9.02 24.23
N SER A 48 1.93 10.16 23.55
CA SER A 48 3.07 10.99 23.15
C SER A 48 3.77 11.61 24.37
N PRO A 49 5.12 11.54 24.44
CA PRO A 49 5.89 12.24 25.46
C PRO A 49 6.05 13.75 25.15
N LEU A 50 5.52 14.24 24.02
CA LEU A 50 5.66 15.64 23.61
C LEU A 50 4.88 16.58 24.55
N PRO A 51 5.30 17.86 24.66
CA PRO A 51 4.55 18.86 25.40
C PRO A 51 3.11 19.00 24.90
N GLU A 52 2.18 19.30 25.82
CA GLU A 52 0.74 19.36 25.58
C GLU A 52 0.35 20.15 24.32
N LYS A 53 0.94 21.34 24.15
CA LYS A 53 0.74 22.18 22.97
C LYS A 53 1.17 21.47 21.67
N ALA A 54 2.34 20.83 21.66
CA ALA A 54 2.89 20.20 20.48
C ALA A 54 2.08 18.98 20.03
N LYS A 55 1.64 18.13 20.97
CA LYS A 55 0.76 16.99 20.62
C LYS A 55 -0.64 17.46 20.21
N SER A 56 -1.18 18.53 20.81
CA SER A 56 -2.45 19.12 20.39
C SER A 56 -2.37 19.69 18.98
N ASP A 57 -1.34 20.51 18.68
CA ASP A 57 -1.12 21.10 17.37
C ASP A 57 -0.97 20.03 16.27
N ARG A 58 -0.25 18.95 16.58
CA ARG A 58 -0.09 17.80 15.68
C ARG A 58 -1.43 17.12 15.38
N ARG A 59 -2.21 16.77 16.41
CA ARG A 59 -3.53 16.15 16.23
C ARG A 59 -4.46 17.05 15.45
N ASN A 60 -4.52 18.33 15.77
CA ASN A 60 -5.36 19.31 15.08
C ASN A 60 -4.97 19.44 13.60
N THR A 61 -3.67 19.47 13.29
CA THR A 61 -3.18 19.50 11.91
C THR A 61 -3.56 18.24 11.13
N PHE A 62 -3.41 17.06 11.76
CA PHE A 62 -3.80 15.79 11.16
C PHE A 62 -5.31 15.74 10.89
N ASN A 63 -6.14 16.08 11.88
CA ASN A 63 -7.60 16.06 11.78
C ASN A 63 -8.12 17.04 10.74
N LYS A 64 -7.54 18.25 10.68
CA LYS A 64 -7.87 19.22 9.62
C LYS A 64 -7.61 18.62 8.24
N GLY A 65 -6.44 18.05 8.02
CA GLY A 65 -6.09 17.43 6.74
C GLY A 65 -6.95 16.20 6.41
N LEU A 66 -7.30 15.40 7.42
CA LEU A 66 -8.19 14.25 7.30
C LEU A 66 -9.61 14.66 6.87
N ASN A 67 -10.19 15.66 7.54
CA ASN A 67 -11.54 16.14 7.22
C ASN A 67 -11.59 16.80 5.83
N THR A 68 -10.57 17.60 5.48
CA THR A 68 -10.48 18.19 4.14
C THR A 68 -10.40 17.12 3.05
N TRP A 69 -9.55 16.11 3.23
CA TRP A 69 -9.44 15.00 2.26
C TRP A 69 -10.76 14.23 2.14
N ALA A 70 -11.41 13.90 3.26
CA ALA A 70 -12.64 13.13 3.25
C ALA A 70 -13.78 13.90 2.56
N GLN A 71 -13.95 15.18 2.85
CA GLN A 71 -14.96 16.02 2.19
C GLN A 71 -14.70 16.13 0.68
N GLN A 72 -13.45 16.33 0.26
CA GLN A 72 -13.08 16.39 -1.15
C GLN A 72 -13.33 15.08 -1.90
N LEU A 73 -13.04 13.93 -1.28
CA LEU A 73 -13.35 12.63 -1.85
C LEU A 73 -14.86 12.41 -1.96
N LEU A 74 -15.62 12.85 -0.96
CA LEU A 74 -17.07 12.79 -0.95
C LEU A 74 -17.70 13.66 -2.05
N GLU A 75 -17.17 14.87 -2.29
CA GLU A 75 -17.58 15.74 -3.40
C GLU A 75 -17.38 15.05 -4.76
N HIS A 76 -16.24 14.37 -4.97
CA HIS A 76 -16.03 13.59 -6.19
C HIS A 76 -16.98 12.39 -6.29
N ALA A 77 -17.33 11.75 -5.17
CA ALA A 77 -18.35 10.71 -5.13
C ALA A 77 -19.75 11.24 -5.46
N TRP A 78 -20.10 12.42 -4.94
CA TRP A 78 -21.35 13.12 -5.23
C TRP A 78 -21.49 13.43 -6.71
N ILE A 79 -20.41 13.98 -7.30
CA ILE A 79 -20.30 14.22 -8.74
C ILE A 79 -20.53 12.90 -9.49
N ALA A 80 -19.74 11.85 -9.19
CA ALA A 80 -19.83 10.57 -9.88
C ALA A 80 -21.20 9.86 -9.76
N CYS A 81 -21.94 10.13 -8.68
CA CYS A 81 -23.30 9.61 -8.47
C CYS A 81 -24.39 10.50 -9.10
N GLY A 82 -24.02 11.57 -9.81
CA GLY A 82 -24.88 12.30 -10.73
C GLY A 82 -25.61 13.52 -10.17
N GLU A 83 -25.16 14.09 -9.05
CA GLU A 83 -25.63 15.36 -8.45
C GLU A 83 -27.15 15.63 -8.59
N PRO A 84 -27.99 15.30 -7.59
CA PRO A 84 -29.37 15.77 -7.54
C PRO A 84 -29.50 17.27 -7.81
N ASP A 85 -30.39 17.65 -8.74
CA ASP A 85 -30.52 19.03 -9.24
C ASP A 85 -30.65 20.07 -8.10
N GLY A 86 -29.63 20.93 -7.96
CA GLY A 86 -29.65 22.07 -7.06
C GLY A 86 -29.23 21.80 -5.60
N GLU A 87 -28.82 20.57 -5.27
CA GLU A 87 -28.34 20.21 -3.93
C GLU A 87 -26.80 20.25 -3.85
N SER A 88 -26.28 20.82 -2.76
CA SER A 88 -24.86 20.75 -2.45
C SER A 88 -24.51 19.38 -1.86
N CYS A 89 -23.30 18.89 -2.13
CA CYS A 89 -22.77 17.69 -1.47
C CYS A 89 -22.94 17.80 0.06
N PRO A 90 -23.53 16.79 0.73
CA PRO A 90 -23.64 16.77 2.18
C PRO A 90 -22.29 16.96 2.88
N GLU A 91 -22.30 17.68 4.01
CA GLU A 91 -21.10 17.83 4.84
C GLU A 91 -20.85 16.53 5.62
N LEU A 92 -19.62 16.04 5.57
CA LEU A 92 -19.18 14.92 6.37
C LEU A 92 -18.77 15.41 7.77
N ASP A 93 -19.75 15.73 8.62
CA ASP A 93 -19.53 16.25 9.96
C ASP A 93 -19.12 15.16 10.98
N PRO A 94 -18.58 15.50 12.16
CA PRO A 94 -18.14 14.52 13.16
C PRO A 94 -19.20 13.52 13.64
N TYR A 95 -20.48 13.86 13.52
CA TYR A 95 -21.65 13.06 13.91
C TYR A 95 -22.33 12.37 12.72
N ALA A 96 -21.72 12.43 11.53
CA ALA A 96 -22.19 11.73 10.35
C ALA A 96 -22.45 10.23 10.65
N ASP A 97 -23.58 9.73 10.12
CA ASP A 97 -23.98 8.34 10.29
C ASP A 97 -22.92 7.39 9.68
N THR A 98 -22.63 6.31 10.38
CA THR A 98 -21.69 5.25 9.99
C THR A 98 -22.38 3.91 9.78
N SER A 99 -23.67 3.79 10.12
CA SER A 99 -24.42 2.54 10.05
C SER A 99 -24.72 2.17 8.60
N THR A 100 -24.26 1.01 8.15
CA THR A 100 -24.56 0.48 6.80
C THR A 100 -25.64 -0.60 6.79
N GLY A 101 -26.09 -1.05 7.96
CA GLY A 101 -26.97 -2.22 8.09
C GLY A 101 -28.37 -2.06 7.47
N GLU A 102 -28.85 -0.82 7.37
CA GLU A 102 -30.16 -0.49 6.79
C GLU A 102 -30.07 -0.12 5.30
N LEU A 103 -28.86 0.00 4.74
CA LEU A 103 -28.68 0.39 3.36
C LEU A 103 -29.05 -0.75 2.40
N LEU A 104 -29.61 -0.37 1.26
CA LEU A 104 -29.82 -1.29 0.15
C LEU A 104 -28.48 -1.88 -0.32
N LYS A 105 -28.54 -3.06 -0.93
CA LYS A 105 -27.34 -3.70 -1.47
C LYS A 105 -26.74 -2.84 -2.58
N LEU A 106 -25.40 -2.81 -2.63
CA LEU A 106 -24.67 -2.19 -3.72
C LEU A 106 -25.06 -2.82 -5.07
N PRO A 107 -24.99 -2.05 -6.16
CA PRO A 107 -25.26 -2.55 -7.50
C PRO A 107 -24.23 -3.60 -7.94
N HIS A 108 -24.41 -4.13 -9.14
CA HIS A 108 -23.50 -5.12 -9.72
C HIS A 108 -22.04 -4.65 -9.68
N GLU A 109 -21.11 -5.56 -9.40
CA GLU A 109 -19.69 -5.27 -9.17
C GLU A 109 -19.06 -4.44 -10.30
N LEU A 110 -19.37 -4.76 -11.55
CA LEU A 110 -18.90 -4.01 -12.72
C LEU A 110 -19.37 -2.55 -12.71
N ASP A 111 -20.61 -2.29 -12.32
CA ASP A 111 -21.17 -0.94 -12.29
C ASP A 111 -20.60 -0.13 -11.14
N LEU A 112 -20.42 -0.76 -9.97
CA LEU A 112 -19.72 -0.17 -8.84
C LEU A 112 -18.28 0.18 -9.20
N LYS A 113 -17.53 -0.75 -9.79
CA LYS A 113 -16.15 -0.55 -10.24
C LYS A 113 -16.01 0.67 -11.16
N ARG A 114 -16.95 0.86 -12.08
CA ARG A 114 -16.98 2.05 -12.97
C ARG A 114 -17.19 3.36 -12.22
N ILE A 115 -18.06 3.38 -11.20
CA ILE A 115 -18.24 4.56 -10.35
C ILE A 115 -16.95 4.83 -9.56
N LEU A 116 -16.35 3.81 -8.94
CA LEU A 116 -15.12 3.97 -8.17
C LEU A 116 -13.96 4.47 -9.03
N ASN A 117 -13.81 3.93 -10.24
CA ASN A 117 -12.81 4.39 -11.21
C ASN A 117 -13.04 5.84 -11.63
N ALA A 118 -14.30 6.25 -11.83
CA ALA A 118 -14.63 7.65 -12.10
C ALA A 118 -14.21 8.54 -10.91
N ILE A 119 -14.56 8.18 -9.68
CA ILE A 119 -14.16 8.90 -8.46
C ILE A 119 -12.63 9.01 -8.34
N LEU A 120 -11.93 7.92 -8.60
CA LEU A 120 -10.47 7.90 -8.55
C LEU A 120 -9.85 8.79 -9.63
N PHE A 121 -10.36 8.71 -10.86
CA PHE A 121 -9.92 9.57 -11.96
C PHE A 121 -10.14 11.06 -11.63
N LEU A 122 -11.28 11.42 -11.01
CA LEU A 122 -11.53 12.77 -10.50
C LEU A 122 -10.48 13.21 -9.49
N ASN A 123 -10.24 12.36 -8.49
CA ASN A 123 -9.32 12.66 -7.41
C ASN A 123 -7.91 12.91 -7.93
N ILE A 124 -7.41 12.00 -8.78
CA ILE A 124 -6.07 12.08 -9.34
C ILE A 124 -5.90 13.30 -10.26
N THR A 125 -6.87 13.58 -11.13
CA THR A 125 -6.76 14.70 -12.08
C THR A 125 -6.89 16.06 -11.38
N THR A 126 -7.75 16.18 -10.37
CA THR A 126 -7.91 17.40 -9.57
C THR A 126 -6.67 17.68 -8.72
N PHE A 127 -6.16 16.69 -7.99
CA PHE A 127 -5.09 16.90 -7.00
C PHE A 127 -3.68 16.64 -7.52
N LYS A 128 -3.53 16.00 -8.70
CA LYS A 128 -2.23 15.58 -9.26
C LYS A 128 -1.45 14.67 -8.30
N GLU A 129 -2.20 13.89 -7.53
CA GLU A 129 -1.72 13.04 -6.46
C GLU A 129 -2.66 11.83 -6.36
N TYR A 130 -2.08 10.66 -6.10
CA TYR A 130 -2.84 9.52 -5.64
C TYR A 130 -2.48 9.25 -4.18
N SER A 131 -3.37 9.69 -3.27
CA SER A 131 -3.16 9.56 -1.83
C SER A 131 -3.36 8.12 -1.37
N ALA A 132 -2.49 7.65 -0.47
CA ALA A 132 -2.62 6.37 0.19
C ALA A 132 -3.98 6.17 0.90
N ARG A 133 -4.56 7.26 1.43
CA ARG A 133 -5.90 7.20 2.04
C ARG A 133 -6.99 6.93 1.01
N THR A 134 -6.91 7.56 -0.15
CA THR A 134 -7.88 7.36 -1.25
C THR A 134 -7.83 5.91 -1.72
N ARG A 135 -6.64 5.36 -1.95
CA ARG A 135 -6.47 3.96 -2.37
C ARG A 135 -6.99 2.98 -1.32
N SER A 136 -6.51 3.12 -0.07
CA SER A 136 -6.93 2.28 1.07
C SER A 136 -8.45 2.28 1.23
N PHE A 137 -9.10 3.45 1.19
CA PHE A 137 -10.55 3.56 1.32
C PHE A 137 -11.31 2.96 0.14
N LEU A 138 -10.96 3.31 -1.10
CA LEU A 138 -11.70 2.85 -2.28
C LEU A 138 -11.57 1.33 -2.49
N ASN A 139 -10.41 0.73 -2.17
CA ASN A 139 -10.20 -0.71 -2.21
C ASN A 139 -11.11 -1.49 -1.24
N THR A 140 -11.69 -0.82 -0.23
CA THR A 140 -12.67 -1.48 0.65
C THR A 140 -14.00 -1.81 -0.05
N PHE A 141 -14.25 -1.28 -1.25
CA PHE A 141 -15.43 -1.58 -2.06
C PHE A 141 -15.20 -2.66 -3.12
N GLY A 142 -13.95 -2.89 -3.51
CA GLY A 142 -13.57 -3.83 -4.56
C GLY A 142 -12.36 -3.35 -5.35
N ASP A 143 -11.94 -4.15 -6.33
CA ASP A 143 -10.74 -3.88 -7.13
C ASP A 143 -10.92 -2.64 -8.02
N LEU A 144 -9.94 -1.75 -7.96
CA LEU A 144 -9.85 -0.57 -8.81
C LEU A 144 -9.15 -0.93 -10.13
N ASP A 145 -9.60 -0.32 -11.23
CA ASP A 145 -8.91 -0.44 -12.51
C ASP A 145 -7.87 0.67 -12.64
N GLU A 146 -6.74 0.49 -11.97
CA GLU A 146 -5.64 1.46 -12.05
C GLU A 146 -5.03 1.50 -13.45
N GLU A 147 -5.00 0.36 -14.15
CA GLU A 147 -4.42 0.21 -15.50
C GLU A 147 -5.12 1.11 -16.52
N ILE A 148 -6.45 1.11 -16.54
CA ILE A 148 -7.20 2.00 -17.45
C ILE A 148 -7.00 3.47 -17.09
N ILE A 149 -6.83 3.81 -15.81
CA ILE A 149 -6.57 5.19 -15.39
C ILE A 149 -5.20 5.65 -15.88
N VAL A 150 -4.15 4.84 -15.69
CA VAL A 150 -2.80 5.19 -16.15
C VAL A 150 -2.73 5.28 -17.66
N SER A 151 -3.26 4.30 -18.37
CA SER A 151 -3.24 4.28 -19.82
C SER A 151 -3.96 5.51 -20.41
N THR A 152 -5.06 5.94 -19.79
CA THR A 152 -5.80 7.16 -20.14
C THR A 152 -4.99 8.43 -19.85
N LEU A 153 -4.35 8.53 -18.68
CA LEU A 153 -3.51 9.68 -18.31
C LEU A 153 -2.28 9.83 -19.22
N ARG A 154 -1.63 8.73 -19.59
CA ARG A 154 -0.46 8.71 -20.47
C ARG A 154 -0.80 9.00 -21.93
N HIS A 155 -1.99 8.60 -22.39
CA HIS A 155 -2.41 8.74 -23.78
C HIS A 155 -3.69 9.59 -23.92
N PRO A 156 -3.66 10.88 -23.54
CA PRO A 156 -4.85 11.71 -23.45
C PRO A 156 -5.55 11.93 -24.80
N ASP A 157 -4.78 12.11 -25.88
CA ASP A 157 -5.33 12.37 -27.21
C ASP A 157 -6.13 11.17 -27.73
N ARG A 158 -5.58 9.97 -27.52
CA ARG A 158 -6.24 8.71 -27.86
C ARG A 158 -7.54 8.54 -27.07
N ALA A 159 -7.50 8.83 -25.77
CA ALA A 159 -8.67 8.73 -24.91
C ALA A 159 -9.79 9.69 -25.36
N ILE A 160 -9.47 10.96 -25.63
CA ILE A 160 -10.46 11.93 -26.08
C ILE A 160 -11.04 11.54 -27.45
N GLU A 161 -10.22 11.05 -28.37
CA GLU A 161 -10.67 10.63 -29.71
C GLU A 161 -11.61 9.41 -29.66
N GLU A 162 -11.24 8.37 -28.90
CA GLU A 162 -12.07 7.18 -28.70
C GLU A 162 -13.44 7.54 -28.09
N ALA A 163 -13.46 8.42 -27.09
CA ALA A 163 -14.70 8.90 -26.46
C ALA A 163 -15.60 9.69 -27.42
N ARG A 164 -15.00 10.54 -28.29
CA ARG A 164 -15.75 11.28 -29.33
C ARG A 164 -16.37 10.32 -30.34
N ARG A 165 -15.61 9.32 -30.82
CA ARG A 165 -16.12 8.29 -31.74
C ARG A 165 -17.29 7.52 -31.13
N HIS A 166 -17.18 7.11 -29.87
CA HIS A 166 -18.25 6.36 -29.20
C HIS A 166 -19.53 7.20 -29.00
N THR A 167 -19.39 8.50 -28.70
CA THR A 167 -20.52 9.43 -28.59
C THR A 167 -21.17 9.71 -29.95
N GLN A 168 -20.38 9.81 -31.03
CA GLN A 168 -20.90 10.00 -32.38
C GLN A 168 -21.65 8.76 -32.89
N ASN A 169 -21.10 7.55 -32.66
CA ASN A 169 -21.73 6.30 -33.08
C ASN A 169 -23.06 6.07 -32.35
N THR A 170 -23.10 6.25 -31.02
CA THR A 170 -24.34 6.11 -30.25
C THR A 170 -25.41 7.12 -30.70
N THR A 171 -25.02 8.37 -30.97
CA THR A 171 -25.94 9.40 -31.50
C THR A 171 -26.47 9.02 -32.88
N GLN A 172 -25.62 8.51 -33.78
CA GLN A 172 -26.03 8.06 -35.12
C GLN A 172 -26.95 6.85 -35.07
N ASP A 173 -26.71 5.90 -34.16
CA ASP A 173 -27.56 4.72 -33.99
C ASP A 173 -28.91 5.07 -33.38
N HIS A 174 -28.96 5.99 -32.42
CA HIS A 174 -30.22 6.56 -31.93
C HIS A 174 -30.95 7.33 -33.03
N ALA A 175 -30.26 8.10 -33.88
CA ALA A 175 -30.86 8.80 -35.01
C ALA A 175 -31.43 7.82 -36.06
N LYS A 176 -30.73 6.73 -36.36
CA LYS A 176 -31.21 5.66 -37.25
C LYS A 176 -32.41 4.92 -36.65
N ARG A 177 -32.36 4.58 -35.36
CA ARG A 177 -33.44 3.89 -34.64
C ARG A 177 -34.70 4.75 -34.53
N ASN A 178 -34.56 6.06 -34.24
CA ASN A 178 -35.68 7.01 -34.28
C ASN A 178 -36.24 7.20 -35.69
N LYS A 179 -35.39 7.19 -36.73
CA LYS A 179 -35.85 7.22 -38.12
C LYS A 179 -36.68 5.97 -38.46
N VAL A 180 -36.28 4.79 -38.00
CA VAL A 180 -37.02 3.52 -38.15
C VAL A 180 -38.32 3.54 -37.34
N LEU A 181 -38.31 3.99 -36.09
CA LEU A 181 -39.50 4.11 -35.24
C LEU A 181 -40.53 5.08 -35.84
N ARG A 182 -40.06 6.22 -36.39
CA ARG A 182 -40.91 7.19 -37.09
C ARG A 182 -41.49 6.63 -38.39
N MET A 183 -40.74 5.78 -39.09
CA MET A 183 -41.21 5.12 -40.31
C MET A 183 -42.23 4.01 -40.01
N ALA A 184 -42.09 3.31 -38.88
CA ALA A 184 -43.07 2.36 -38.37
C ALA A 184 -44.33 3.06 -37.83
N GLY A 185 -44.17 4.22 -37.17
CA GLY A 185 -45.28 5.04 -36.66
C GLY A 185 -46.07 5.77 -37.76
N MET A 186 -45.50 5.97 -38.95
CA MET A 186 -46.21 6.51 -40.12
C MET A 186 -47.22 5.54 -40.75
N GLY A 187 -47.31 4.28 -40.28
CA GLY A 187 -48.26 3.29 -40.75
C GLY A 187 -49.60 3.24 -40.02
N LEU A 188 -49.81 4.03 -38.94
CA LEU A 188 -50.96 3.86 -38.04
C LEU A 188 -51.69 5.14 -37.59
N GLY A 189 -51.79 6.13 -38.49
CA GLY A 189 -52.84 7.15 -38.38
C GLY A 189 -52.32 8.58 -38.32
N ALA A 190 -52.64 9.35 -39.34
CA ALA A 190 -52.58 10.80 -39.32
C ALA A 190 -53.94 11.34 -38.84
N VAL A 191 -54.04 11.84 -37.61
CA VAL A 191 -55.07 12.83 -37.22
C VAL A 191 -54.56 13.73 -36.08
N VAL A 192 -54.25 14.98 -36.44
CA VAL A 192 -54.50 16.26 -35.72
C VAL A 192 -54.14 16.40 -34.23
N GLY A 193 -53.23 17.34 -33.91
CA GLY A 193 -53.15 18.00 -32.60
C GLY A 193 -51.72 18.17 -32.10
N GLY A 194 -51.17 19.38 -32.15
CA GLY A 194 -49.76 19.66 -31.91
C GLY A 194 -49.27 19.47 -30.47
N VAL A 195 -48.00 19.07 -30.36
CA VAL A 195 -47.06 19.54 -29.34
C VAL A 195 -45.71 19.74 -30.04
N LEU A 196 -45.24 20.98 -30.08
CA LEU A 196 -43.91 21.33 -30.57
C LEU A 196 -42.90 20.92 -29.49
N VAL A 197 -42.40 19.68 -29.52
CA VAL A 197 -41.32 19.25 -28.61
C VAL A 197 -40.00 19.80 -29.17
N GLY A 198 -39.39 20.71 -28.39
CA GLY A 198 -38.18 21.44 -28.74
C GLY A 198 -37.02 20.52 -29.10
N VAL A 199 -36.64 20.54 -30.39
CA VAL A 199 -35.38 19.97 -30.89
C VAL A 199 -34.30 21.04 -30.75
N THR A 200 -33.83 21.28 -29.53
CA THR A 200 -32.64 22.12 -29.26
C THR A 200 -31.70 21.57 -28.19
N GLY A 201 -32.00 20.43 -27.54
CA GLY A 201 -31.13 19.87 -26.50
C GLY A 201 -29.99 19.01 -27.06
N GLY A 202 -28.88 19.63 -27.49
CA GLY A 202 -27.69 18.84 -27.87
C GLY A 202 -26.46 19.56 -28.41
N LEU A 203 -26.44 20.89 -28.49
CA LEU A 203 -25.25 21.65 -28.89
C LEU A 203 -25.04 22.85 -27.96
N ALA A 204 -24.58 22.58 -26.74
CA ALA A 204 -23.79 23.56 -26.00
C ALA A 204 -22.32 23.25 -26.31
N ALA A 205 -21.73 24.05 -27.21
CA ALA A 205 -20.29 24.04 -27.43
C ALA A 205 -19.56 24.34 -26.10
N PRO A 206 -18.38 23.74 -25.83
CA PRO A 206 -17.52 24.26 -24.77
C PRO A 206 -17.02 25.62 -25.23
N LEU A 207 -17.65 26.68 -24.74
CA LEU A 207 -17.22 28.05 -24.98
C LEU A 207 -15.88 28.22 -24.25
N VAL A 208 -14.80 28.36 -25.01
CA VAL A 208 -13.47 28.70 -24.51
C VAL A 208 -13.56 30.08 -23.86
N GLY A 209 -13.62 30.13 -22.53
CA GLY A 209 -13.71 31.36 -21.73
C GLY A 209 -12.91 31.20 -20.44
N ALA A 210 -11.94 32.09 -20.23
CA ALA A 210 -11.01 32.07 -19.11
C ALA A 210 -11.70 32.43 -17.78
N GLY A 211 -11.46 31.63 -16.74
CA GLY A 211 -11.69 31.98 -15.33
C GLY A 211 -13.03 31.55 -14.72
N VAL A 212 -12.94 30.68 -13.71
CA VAL A 212 -13.96 30.37 -12.67
C VAL A 212 -15.08 29.38 -13.08
N THR A 213 -14.86 28.11 -12.70
CA THR A 213 -15.82 27.09 -12.22
C THR A 213 -17.24 27.05 -12.82
N THR A 214 -17.44 26.21 -13.85
CA THR A 214 -18.76 25.64 -14.16
C THR A 214 -18.70 24.11 -13.97
N ILE A 215 -18.96 23.67 -12.73
CA ILE A 215 -19.11 22.25 -12.35
C ILE A 215 -20.29 21.59 -13.10
N LEU A 216 -21.21 22.40 -13.64
CA LEU A 216 -22.38 21.98 -14.44
C LEU A 216 -22.07 21.12 -15.69
N GLY A 217 -20.81 21.09 -16.16
CA GLY A 217 -20.41 20.30 -17.33
C GLY A 217 -19.93 18.87 -17.01
N TRP A 218 -19.69 18.55 -15.74
CA TRP A 218 -19.00 17.31 -15.37
C TRP A 218 -19.88 16.07 -15.60
N LEU A 219 -21.14 16.10 -15.14
CA LEU A 219 -22.11 14.99 -15.27
C LEU A 219 -23.59 15.43 -15.45
N GLY A 220 -23.88 16.71 -15.71
CA GLY A 220 -25.25 17.18 -15.94
C GLY A 220 -25.88 16.66 -17.25
N ILE A 221 -27.17 16.96 -17.48
CA ILE A 221 -28.03 16.51 -18.60
C ILE A 221 -27.44 16.79 -20.03
N GLY A 222 -26.30 17.48 -20.15
CA GLY A 222 -25.52 17.69 -21.38
C GLY A 222 -24.03 17.28 -21.35
N GLY A 223 -23.52 16.67 -20.28
CA GLY A 223 -22.12 16.26 -20.13
C GLY A 223 -21.81 15.00 -20.95
N THR A 224 -21.15 15.15 -22.10
CA THR A 224 -20.68 13.98 -22.87
C THR A 224 -19.44 13.37 -22.23
N VAL A 225 -19.25 12.05 -22.36
CA VAL A 225 -18.02 11.33 -21.92
C VAL A 225 -16.75 12.02 -22.44
N ALA A 226 -16.81 12.57 -23.65
CA ALA A 226 -15.71 13.33 -24.24
C ALA A 226 -15.42 14.66 -23.52
N GLY A 227 -16.43 15.33 -22.95
CA GLY A 227 -16.26 16.56 -22.18
C GLY A 227 -15.57 16.30 -20.83
N LEU A 228 -16.02 15.26 -20.13
CA LEU A 228 -15.42 14.75 -18.89
C LEU A 228 -13.92 14.43 -19.06
N LEU A 229 -13.59 13.64 -20.09
CA LEU A 229 -12.20 13.28 -20.37
C LEU A 229 -11.38 14.49 -20.83
N ALA A 230 -11.94 15.39 -21.66
CA ALA A 230 -11.22 16.58 -22.10
C ALA A 230 -10.88 17.53 -20.94
N SER A 231 -11.76 17.67 -19.94
CA SER A 231 -11.46 18.48 -18.74
C SER A 231 -10.48 17.79 -17.81
N GLY A 232 -10.66 16.49 -17.51
CA GLY A 232 -9.78 15.74 -16.61
C GLY A 232 -8.37 15.53 -17.17
N LEU A 233 -8.24 15.42 -18.48
CA LEU A 233 -6.94 15.22 -19.16
C LEU A 233 -6.25 16.53 -19.54
N ALA A 234 -6.88 17.68 -19.34
CA ALA A 234 -6.24 18.97 -19.51
C ALA A 234 -5.06 19.09 -18.52
N GLY A 235 -3.83 18.93 -19.02
CA GLY A 235 -2.61 18.90 -18.19
C GLY A 235 -2.22 17.51 -17.69
N SER A 236 -2.65 16.43 -18.37
CA SER A 236 -2.27 15.05 -18.03
C SER A 236 -0.76 14.81 -17.98
N SER A 237 0.04 15.56 -18.74
CA SER A 237 1.51 15.52 -18.66
C SER A 237 2.05 15.99 -17.31
N VAL A 238 1.41 17.00 -16.70
CA VAL A 238 1.72 17.49 -15.35
C VAL A 238 1.28 16.47 -14.30
N VAL A 239 0.10 15.86 -14.48
CA VAL A 239 -0.41 14.79 -13.62
C VAL A 239 0.55 13.58 -13.65
N CYS A 240 0.91 13.09 -14.84
CA CYS A 240 1.86 11.98 -15.00
C CYS A 240 3.22 12.30 -14.38
N GLY A 241 3.75 13.51 -14.63
CA GLY A 241 5.02 13.94 -14.03
C GLY A 241 4.97 13.97 -12.49
N ALA A 242 3.84 14.37 -11.91
CA ALA A 242 3.65 14.36 -10.46
C ALA A 242 3.50 12.94 -9.88
N LEU A 243 2.66 12.10 -10.48
CA LEU A 243 2.37 10.74 -10.00
C LEU A 243 3.59 9.81 -10.09
N PHE A 244 4.31 9.83 -11.21
CA PHE A 244 5.42 8.92 -11.46
C PHE A 244 6.78 9.50 -11.08
N GLY A 245 6.82 10.80 -10.75
CA GLY A 245 8.01 11.50 -10.28
C GLY A 245 9.21 11.35 -11.22
N VAL A 246 10.41 11.53 -10.64
CA VAL A 246 11.67 11.37 -11.37
C VAL A 246 11.98 9.89 -11.65
N TYR A 247 11.45 8.97 -10.84
CA TYR A 247 11.68 7.53 -10.95
C TYR A 247 11.08 6.93 -12.25
N GLY A 248 9.99 7.50 -12.77
CA GLY A 248 9.42 7.10 -14.06
C GLY A 248 10.12 7.67 -15.32
N ALA A 249 11.12 8.56 -15.17
CA ALA A 249 11.71 9.30 -16.29
C ALA A 249 13.25 9.32 -16.34
N LYS A 250 13.98 9.03 -15.24
CA LYS A 250 15.46 9.03 -15.20
C LYS A 250 16.02 7.91 -14.32
N SER A 251 17.21 7.43 -14.70
CA SER A 251 17.98 6.36 -14.04
C SER A 251 18.02 6.52 -12.52
N THR A 252 17.63 5.45 -11.81
CA THR A 252 17.69 5.27 -10.36
C THR A 252 19.04 5.64 -9.74
N ALA A 253 20.13 5.49 -10.50
CA ALA A 253 21.49 5.79 -10.04
C ALA A 253 21.69 7.27 -9.66
N ASP A 254 21.14 8.21 -10.45
CA ASP A 254 21.33 9.66 -10.24
C ASP A 254 20.61 10.19 -9.00
N MET A 255 19.47 9.59 -8.65
CA MET A 255 18.64 9.98 -7.51
C MET A 255 19.31 9.57 -6.20
N VAL A 256 19.80 8.33 -6.16
CA VAL A 256 20.48 7.78 -5.00
C VAL A 256 21.81 8.49 -4.76
N GLN A 257 22.62 8.69 -5.81
CA GLN A 257 23.92 9.35 -5.71
C GLN A 257 23.85 10.79 -5.14
N ARG A 258 22.76 11.53 -5.38
CA ARG A 258 22.57 12.89 -4.83
C ARG A 258 22.15 12.89 -3.35
N HIS A 259 21.64 11.78 -2.84
CA HIS A 259 21.05 11.67 -1.50
C HIS A 259 21.88 10.82 -0.53
N THR A 260 22.96 10.15 -0.97
CA THR A 260 23.73 9.23 -0.12
C THR A 260 25.21 9.58 -0.03
N ARG A 261 25.58 10.33 1.01
CA ARG A 261 26.96 10.37 1.52
C ARG A 261 27.19 9.40 2.69
N GLU A 262 26.10 8.92 3.31
CA GLU A 262 26.15 8.15 4.55
C GLU A 262 26.04 6.63 4.37
N ILE A 263 25.65 6.19 3.17
CA ILE A 263 25.42 4.78 2.79
C ILE A 263 26.17 4.53 1.48
N ARG A 264 26.88 3.40 1.39
CA ARG A 264 27.85 3.16 0.31
C ARG A 264 27.23 2.77 -1.03
N ASP A 265 26.19 1.94 -1.02
CA ASP A 265 25.69 1.23 -2.20
C ASP A 265 24.16 1.13 -2.22
N LEU A 266 23.49 2.19 -1.77
CA LEU A 266 22.04 2.30 -1.85
C LEU A 266 21.60 2.19 -3.32
N ALA A 267 20.59 1.37 -3.60
CA ALA A 267 19.96 1.30 -4.92
C ALA A 267 18.51 0.82 -4.81
N VAL A 268 17.69 1.11 -5.82
CA VAL A 268 16.31 0.62 -5.90
C VAL A 268 16.22 -0.31 -7.11
N LEU A 269 16.11 -1.61 -6.85
CA LEU A 269 16.15 -2.65 -7.86
C LEU A 269 14.73 -3.05 -8.25
N PRO A 270 14.37 -3.12 -9.55
CA PRO A 270 13.08 -3.65 -9.95
C PRO A 270 12.97 -5.15 -9.61
N VAL A 271 11.80 -5.57 -9.15
CA VAL A 271 11.46 -6.98 -8.90
C VAL A 271 10.54 -7.45 -10.01
N GLY A 272 10.97 -8.46 -10.77
CA GLY A 272 10.19 -8.99 -11.89
C GLY A 272 9.94 -7.97 -13.02
N ILE A 273 8.91 -8.23 -13.82
CA ILE A 273 8.52 -7.37 -14.93
C ILE A 273 7.75 -6.17 -14.36
N GLN A 274 8.26 -4.97 -14.58
CA GLN A 274 7.58 -3.74 -14.18
C GLN A 274 6.47 -3.41 -15.18
N SER A 275 5.27 -3.12 -14.68
CA SER A 275 4.18 -2.59 -15.49
C SER A 275 4.27 -1.07 -15.55
N GLU A 276 4.20 -0.46 -16.73
CA GLU A 276 4.15 1.00 -16.86
C GLU A 276 2.80 1.59 -16.42
N GLU A 277 1.84 0.73 -16.08
CA GLU A 277 0.41 1.04 -15.94
C GLU A 277 -0.13 0.95 -14.51
N THR A 278 0.73 0.83 -13.48
CA THR A 278 0.28 0.76 -12.06
C THR A 278 0.42 2.09 -11.35
N LEU A 279 -0.53 2.47 -10.48
CA LEU A 279 -0.49 3.75 -9.77
C LEU A 279 0.17 3.68 -8.39
N ALA A 280 0.43 2.49 -7.83
CA ALA A 280 1.06 2.34 -6.51
C ALA A 280 2.45 1.72 -6.55
N VAL A 281 3.28 2.01 -5.54
CA VAL A 281 4.63 1.46 -5.40
C VAL A 281 4.73 0.52 -4.20
N ARG A 282 5.39 -0.62 -4.39
CA ARG A 282 5.78 -1.51 -3.29
C ARG A 282 7.29 -1.48 -3.11
N LEU A 283 7.75 -1.12 -1.92
CA LEU A 283 9.16 -1.13 -1.56
C LEU A 283 9.43 -2.26 -0.58
N CYS A 284 10.24 -3.21 -1.00
CA CYS A 284 10.63 -4.38 -0.24
C CYS A 284 12.06 -4.22 0.28
N VAL A 285 12.29 -4.56 1.55
CA VAL A 285 13.61 -4.37 2.19
C VAL A 285 14.04 -5.66 2.88
N SER A 286 15.09 -6.28 2.33
CA SER A 286 15.73 -7.47 2.91
C SER A 286 16.61 -7.08 4.10
N GLY A 287 16.59 -7.89 5.17
CA GLY A 287 17.34 -7.61 6.39
C GLY A 287 18.66 -8.36 6.58
N TRP A 288 18.96 -9.30 5.70
CA TRP A 288 20.25 -9.96 5.55
C TRP A 288 20.27 -10.63 4.17
N ILE A 289 21.46 -10.77 3.59
CA ILE A 289 21.66 -11.34 2.26
C ILE A 289 22.92 -12.19 2.23
N SER A 290 22.89 -13.33 1.54
CA SER A 290 24.10 -14.14 1.29
C SER A 290 24.76 -13.74 -0.03
N SER A 291 23.95 -13.28 -0.99
CA SER A 291 24.41 -12.81 -2.30
C SER A 291 23.56 -11.63 -2.79
N PRO A 292 24.05 -10.79 -3.73
CA PRO A 292 23.30 -9.63 -4.21
C PRO A 292 21.92 -9.96 -4.80
N ILE A 293 21.73 -11.16 -5.36
CA ILE A 293 20.43 -11.58 -5.91
C ILE A 293 19.36 -11.77 -4.82
N ASP A 294 19.77 -11.89 -3.55
CA ASP A 294 18.88 -12.02 -2.40
C ASP A 294 18.17 -10.71 -2.03
N PHE A 295 18.57 -9.57 -2.61
CA PHE A 295 17.77 -8.37 -2.51
C PHE A 295 16.46 -8.49 -3.27
N VAL A 296 16.42 -9.24 -4.38
CA VAL A 296 15.26 -9.31 -5.28
C VAL A 296 14.48 -10.61 -5.10
N THR A 297 15.19 -11.74 -4.99
CA THR A 297 14.59 -13.10 -5.02
C THR A 297 13.46 -13.32 -4.01
N PRO A 298 13.54 -12.87 -2.74
CA PRO A 298 12.46 -13.11 -1.77
C PRO A 298 11.13 -12.43 -2.16
N TRP A 299 11.19 -11.42 -3.02
CA TRP A 299 10.08 -10.54 -3.34
C TRP A 299 9.41 -10.87 -4.68
N THR A 300 9.89 -11.87 -5.41
CA THR A 300 9.25 -12.35 -6.65
C THR A 300 7.88 -12.97 -6.41
N VAL A 301 7.48 -13.13 -5.14
CA VAL A 301 6.14 -13.53 -4.71
C VAL A 301 5.05 -12.50 -5.02
N PHE A 302 5.43 -11.27 -5.40
CA PHE A 302 4.49 -10.22 -5.76
C PHE A 302 4.25 -10.12 -7.28
N GLY A 303 3.01 -9.80 -7.64
CA GLY A 303 2.57 -9.39 -8.97
C GLY A 303 1.68 -8.14 -8.90
N GLY A 304 1.22 -7.68 -10.07
CA GLY A 304 0.35 -6.50 -10.18
C GLY A 304 1.13 -5.19 -10.06
N ASP A 305 1.29 -4.67 -8.83
CA ASP A 305 1.94 -3.37 -8.59
C ASP A 305 3.45 -3.38 -8.92
N ASN A 306 3.98 -2.20 -9.25
CA ASN A 306 5.43 -2.00 -9.33
C ASN A 306 6.11 -2.29 -8.01
N THR A 307 6.84 -3.39 -7.99
CA THR A 307 7.57 -3.86 -6.81
C THR A 307 9.05 -3.61 -7.01
N PHE A 308 9.67 -2.98 -6.01
CA PHE A 308 11.09 -2.70 -5.96
C PHE A 308 11.72 -3.25 -4.69
N ALA A 309 12.96 -3.69 -4.79
CA ALA A 309 13.80 -4.04 -3.67
C ALA A 309 14.78 -2.91 -3.35
N LEU A 310 14.87 -2.51 -2.09
CA LEU A 310 15.88 -1.57 -1.63
C LEU A 310 17.19 -2.32 -1.35
N GLN A 311 18.20 -2.06 -2.16
CA GLN A 311 19.58 -2.46 -1.87
C GLN A 311 20.20 -1.45 -0.90
N TRP A 312 20.87 -1.95 0.14
CA TRP A 312 21.61 -1.13 1.10
C TRP A 312 22.70 -1.97 1.78
N GLU A 313 23.89 -1.38 1.93
CA GLU A 313 25.06 -1.91 2.63
C GLU A 313 25.33 -3.39 2.34
N VAL A 314 25.55 -3.72 1.06
CA VAL A 314 25.70 -5.09 0.55
C VAL A 314 26.74 -5.85 1.36
N GLN A 315 27.93 -5.25 1.56
CA GLN A 315 29.02 -5.88 2.31
C GLN A 315 28.62 -6.18 3.76
N ALA A 316 28.01 -5.22 4.46
CA ALA A 316 27.63 -5.39 5.87
C ALA A 316 26.56 -6.48 6.03
N LEU A 317 25.59 -6.53 5.11
CA LEU A 317 24.56 -7.56 5.13
C LEU A 317 25.07 -8.97 4.82
N GLN A 318 26.12 -9.10 3.99
CA GLN A 318 26.80 -10.38 3.77
C GLN A 318 27.59 -10.83 4.99
N GLU A 319 28.36 -9.92 5.60
CA GLU A 319 29.07 -10.20 6.87
C GLU A 319 28.09 -10.60 7.98
N LEU A 320 26.92 -9.96 8.02
CA LEU A 320 25.84 -10.36 8.92
C LEU A 320 25.31 -11.76 8.59
N SER A 321 25.02 -12.07 7.32
CA SER A 321 24.56 -13.40 6.91
C SER A 321 25.53 -14.50 7.34
N ASP A 322 26.83 -14.30 7.13
CA ASP A 322 27.87 -15.26 7.52
C ASP A 322 27.92 -15.46 9.03
N ALA A 323 27.76 -14.38 9.79
CA ALA A 323 27.71 -14.42 11.24
C ALA A 323 26.47 -15.16 11.74
N LEU A 324 25.29 -14.90 11.17
CA LEU A 324 24.04 -15.61 11.50
C LEU A 324 24.16 -17.10 11.18
N LEU A 325 24.70 -17.47 10.01
CA LEU A 325 24.92 -18.87 9.64
C LEU A 325 25.90 -19.56 10.57
N THR A 326 26.96 -18.87 11.01
CA THR A 326 27.91 -19.40 12.00
C THR A 326 27.24 -19.66 13.34
N LEU A 327 26.36 -18.76 13.80
CA LEU A 327 25.59 -18.95 15.02
C LEU A 327 24.70 -20.20 14.95
N VAL A 328 23.99 -20.38 13.83
CA VAL A 328 23.11 -21.54 13.59
C VAL A 328 23.92 -22.84 13.49
N LYS A 329 25.03 -22.84 12.74
CA LYS A 329 25.90 -24.02 12.52
C LYS A 329 26.69 -24.46 13.74
N SER A 330 26.86 -23.60 14.74
CA SER A 330 27.69 -23.90 15.91
C SER A 330 27.22 -25.10 16.78
N HIS A 331 26.18 -25.83 16.37
CA HIS A 331 25.68 -27.12 16.89
C HIS A 331 25.32 -27.21 18.38
N THR A 332 25.65 -26.19 19.19
CA THR A 332 25.38 -26.17 20.63
C THR A 332 23.94 -25.74 20.96
N MET A 333 23.21 -25.09 20.05
CA MET A 333 21.87 -24.54 20.33
C MET A 333 20.69 -25.49 20.05
N LYS A 334 20.87 -26.52 19.20
CA LYS A 334 19.81 -27.53 18.93
C LYS A 334 19.48 -28.39 20.16
N TYR A 335 20.40 -28.49 21.12
CA TYR A 335 20.21 -29.23 22.38
C TYR A 335 19.39 -28.47 23.44
N ILE A 336 18.97 -27.23 23.16
CA ILE A 336 18.06 -26.47 24.03
C ILE A 336 16.59 -26.76 23.65
N LYS A 337 16.26 -28.03 23.37
CA LYS A 337 14.94 -28.58 23.72
C LYS A 337 15.01 -29.02 25.17
N VAL A 338 15.26 -28.06 26.06
CA VAL A 338 15.17 -28.32 27.48
C VAL A 338 13.70 -28.51 27.80
N GLU A 339 13.32 -29.76 28.06
CA GLU A 339 12.04 -30.18 28.63
C GLU A 339 11.88 -29.54 30.03
N ILE A 340 11.63 -28.23 30.10
CA ILE A 340 11.32 -27.52 31.35
C ILE A 340 9.93 -26.90 31.22
N VAL A 341 8.99 -27.69 31.74
CA VAL A 341 7.84 -27.31 32.56
C VAL A 341 6.89 -26.25 32.01
N LYS A 342 5.74 -26.79 31.57
CA LYS A 342 4.42 -26.17 31.53
C LYS A 342 4.23 -25.12 32.65
N ARG A 343 4.15 -23.83 32.26
CA ARG A 343 3.31 -22.73 32.83
C ARG A 343 3.93 -21.33 32.84
N THR A 344 5.09 -21.11 32.21
CA THR A 344 5.60 -19.73 32.06
C THR A 344 6.07 -19.49 30.63
N VAL A 345 5.53 -18.47 29.96
CA VAL A 345 5.93 -18.00 28.61
C VAL A 345 7.45 -17.64 28.56
N PHE A 346 8.10 -17.56 29.72
CA PHE A 346 9.54 -17.32 29.89
C PHE A 346 10.43 -18.58 29.83
N ALA A 347 9.91 -19.80 29.76
CA ALA A 347 10.76 -21.01 29.84
C ALA A 347 11.69 -21.19 28.63
N SER A 348 11.18 -20.96 27.41
CA SER A 348 12.00 -20.92 26.18
C SER A 348 12.92 -19.68 26.12
N LEU A 349 12.52 -18.60 26.80
CA LEU A 349 13.27 -17.35 26.91
C LEU A 349 14.49 -17.49 27.84
N MET A 350 14.34 -18.27 28.91
CA MET A 350 15.36 -18.51 29.94
C MET A 350 16.31 -19.65 29.57
N SER A 351 15.90 -20.59 28.72
CA SER A 351 16.75 -21.70 28.27
C SER A 351 17.89 -21.23 27.35
N SER A 352 17.78 -20.05 26.70
CA SER A 352 18.82 -19.45 25.86
C SER A 352 20.03 -18.88 26.65
N LEU A 353 20.04 -19.00 27.98
CA LEU A 353 21.07 -18.42 28.86
C LEU A 353 22.17 -19.42 29.27
N ALA A 354 22.35 -20.53 28.55
CA ALA A 354 23.39 -21.51 28.86
C ALA A 354 24.81 -20.90 28.71
N PRO A 355 25.72 -21.04 29.70
CA PRO A 355 27.00 -20.32 29.75
C PRO A 355 27.96 -20.53 28.56
N ILE A 356 27.87 -21.68 27.87
CA ILE A 356 28.76 -22.01 26.75
C ILE A 356 28.32 -21.34 25.43
N ALA A 357 27.04 -20.99 25.29
CA ALA A 357 26.54 -20.23 24.14
C ALA A 357 27.14 -18.81 24.10
N TRP A 358 27.42 -18.21 25.25
CA TRP A 358 27.87 -16.82 25.40
C TRP A 358 29.23 -16.50 24.76
N LEU A 359 30.19 -17.43 24.77
CA LEU A 359 31.56 -17.15 24.31
C LEU A 359 31.66 -16.92 22.80
N LYS A 360 30.81 -17.58 21.99
CA LYS A 360 30.78 -17.40 20.52
C LYS A 360 29.82 -16.32 20.05
N ILE A 361 28.82 -16.00 20.88
CA ILE A 361 27.89 -14.89 20.65
C ILE A 361 28.62 -13.54 20.71
N GLY A 362 29.60 -13.36 21.61
CA GLY A 362 30.41 -12.14 21.69
C GLY A 362 31.06 -11.72 20.36
N GLN A 363 31.64 -12.67 19.60
CA GLN A 363 32.30 -12.37 18.32
C GLN A 363 31.34 -11.93 17.19
N ILE A 364 30.07 -12.35 17.26
CA ILE A 364 29.03 -11.99 16.28
C ILE A 364 28.35 -10.66 16.65
N ILE A 365 28.27 -10.37 17.94
CA ILE A 365 27.63 -9.16 18.46
C ILE A 365 28.61 -7.98 18.45
N ASP A 366 29.90 -8.21 18.72
CA ASP A 366 30.90 -7.15 18.80
C ASP A 366 31.27 -6.53 17.43
N ASN A 367 30.80 -7.08 16.28
CA ASN A 367 31.01 -6.41 14.99
C ASN A 367 29.83 -6.51 13.98
N PRO A 368 29.46 -7.65 13.35
CA PRO A 368 28.56 -7.62 12.18
C PRO A 368 27.12 -7.20 12.47
N TRP A 369 26.50 -7.69 13.56
CA TRP A 369 25.11 -7.33 13.89
C TRP A 369 24.97 -5.87 14.30
N MET A 370 25.81 -5.40 15.22
CA MET A 370 25.74 -4.02 15.72
C MET A 370 26.06 -3.01 14.62
N ASN A 371 27.07 -3.31 13.77
CA ASN A 371 27.40 -2.49 12.62
C ASN A 371 26.23 -2.43 11.62
N SER A 372 25.68 -3.58 11.24
CA SER A 372 24.54 -3.65 10.30
C SER A 372 23.29 -2.98 10.85
N LYS A 373 23.03 -3.08 12.16
CA LYS A 373 21.92 -2.38 12.82
C LYS A 373 22.11 -0.86 12.80
N ALA A 374 23.32 -0.37 13.07
CA ALA A 374 23.62 1.06 13.00
C ALA A 374 23.47 1.61 11.56
N LEU A 375 23.90 0.82 10.58
CA LEU A 375 23.71 1.12 9.16
C LEU A 375 22.23 1.08 8.75
N ALA A 376 21.44 0.14 9.28
CA ALA A 376 19.99 0.07 9.03
C ALA A 376 19.27 1.34 9.50
N ILE A 377 19.68 1.91 10.64
CA ILE A 377 19.12 3.18 11.14
C ILE A 377 19.41 4.33 10.16
N LYS A 378 20.63 4.41 9.62
CA LYS A 378 20.99 5.41 8.61
C LYS A 378 20.22 5.20 7.30
N ALA A 379 20.11 3.95 6.85
CA ALA A 379 19.30 3.57 5.69
C ALA A 379 17.83 3.93 5.86
N GLY A 380 17.27 3.74 7.05
CA GLY A 380 15.91 4.17 7.36
C GLY A 380 15.74 5.68 7.28
N ALA A 381 16.68 6.46 7.84
CA ALA A 381 16.64 7.92 7.73
C ALA A 381 16.69 8.41 6.27
N VAL A 382 17.55 7.81 5.44
CA VAL A 382 17.64 8.12 4.01
C VAL A 382 16.35 7.71 3.27
N LEU A 383 15.81 6.52 3.53
CA LEU A 383 14.55 6.07 2.93
C LEU A 383 13.39 7.01 3.33
N GLY A 384 13.35 7.46 4.58
CA GLY A 384 12.38 8.44 5.07
C GLY A 384 12.47 9.77 4.34
N ASP A 385 13.68 10.29 4.10
CA ASP A 385 13.90 11.51 3.32
C ASP A 385 13.47 11.34 1.84
N LEU A 386 13.78 10.19 1.22
CA LEU A 386 13.34 9.88 -0.14
C LEU A 386 11.81 9.84 -0.25
N LEU A 387 11.13 9.21 0.70
CA LEU A 387 9.66 9.18 0.76
C LEU A 387 9.09 10.60 0.95
N ALA A 388 9.64 11.38 1.88
CA ALA A 388 9.19 12.76 2.15
C ALA A 388 9.34 13.67 0.92
N LYS A 389 10.42 13.50 0.16
CA LYS A 389 10.73 14.25 -1.08
C LYS A 389 10.02 13.71 -2.31
N ARG A 390 9.15 12.70 -2.18
CA ARG A 390 8.39 12.12 -3.31
C ARG A 390 9.31 11.55 -4.39
N ALA A 391 10.42 10.95 -3.97
CA ALA A 391 11.37 10.28 -4.86
C ALA A 391 10.70 9.22 -5.74
N PHE A 392 9.71 8.52 -5.18
CA PHE A 392 8.91 7.49 -5.83
C PHE A 392 7.62 8.03 -6.49
N GLY A 393 7.47 9.36 -6.59
CA GLY A 393 6.28 10.03 -7.11
C GLY A 393 5.19 10.31 -6.07
N ASN A 394 4.15 11.03 -6.48
CA ASN A 394 2.97 11.33 -5.66
C ASN A 394 1.96 10.17 -5.68
N ARG A 395 2.43 8.98 -5.29
CA ARG A 395 1.66 7.73 -5.29
C ARG A 395 1.75 6.99 -3.96
N PRO A 396 0.77 6.13 -3.64
CA PRO A 396 0.76 5.34 -2.42
C PRO A 396 1.94 4.37 -2.38
N ALA A 397 2.60 4.29 -1.22
CA ALA A 397 3.68 3.36 -0.97
C ALA A 397 3.26 2.26 0.02
N THR A 398 3.42 1.01 -0.40
CA THR A 398 3.40 -0.17 0.47
C THR A 398 4.82 -0.56 0.84
N LEU A 399 5.10 -0.74 2.13
CA LEU A 399 6.43 -1.08 2.63
C LEU A 399 6.43 -2.51 3.20
N VAL A 400 7.35 -3.36 2.75
CA VAL A 400 7.46 -4.75 3.20
C VAL A 400 8.89 -5.05 3.60
N GLY A 401 9.12 -5.61 4.78
CA GLY A 401 10.47 -5.96 5.17
C GLY A 401 10.53 -7.02 6.25
N TYR A 402 11.68 -7.70 6.32
CA TYR A 402 11.98 -8.65 7.38
C TYR A 402 13.33 -8.33 8.04
N SER A 403 13.52 -8.78 9.30
CA SER A 403 14.81 -8.63 10.01
C SER A 403 15.29 -7.16 10.02
N LEU A 404 16.57 -6.85 9.81
CA LEU A 404 17.05 -5.46 9.75
C LEU A 404 16.41 -4.63 8.64
N GLY A 405 15.85 -5.24 7.60
CA GLY A 405 15.14 -4.52 6.53
C GLY A 405 13.81 -3.96 7.03
N SER A 406 13.14 -4.69 7.93
CA SER A 406 11.98 -4.15 8.66
C SER A 406 12.38 -3.00 9.61
N LEU A 407 13.61 -3.03 10.17
CA LEU A 407 14.15 -1.91 10.95
C LEU A 407 14.42 -0.67 10.07
N VAL A 408 14.97 -0.84 8.86
CA VAL A 408 15.10 0.25 7.88
C VAL A 408 13.75 0.93 7.64
N ILE A 409 12.70 0.13 7.38
CA ILE A 409 11.34 0.64 7.18
C ILE A 409 10.84 1.36 8.44
N PHE A 410 10.99 0.74 9.61
CA PHE A 410 10.51 1.33 10.87
C PHE A 410 11.18 2.67 11.18
N GLU A 411 12.49 2.80 10.95
CA GLU A 411 13.23 4.05 11.12
C GLU A 411 12.83 5.10 10.06
N ALA A 412 12.52 4.69 8.82
CA ALA A 412 11.95 5.59 7.81
C ALA A 412 10.59 6.13 8.24
N LEU A 413 9.71 5.27 8.78
CA LEU A 413 8.40 5.68 9.30
C LEU A 413 8.56 6.61 10.49
N LYS A 414 9.45 6.30 11.44
CA LYS A 414 9.79 7.18 12.57
C LYS A 414 10.22 8.57 12.08
N TYR A 415 11.12 8.64 11.09
CA TYR A 415 11.51 9.91 10.49
C TYR A 415 10.30 10.68 9.95
N LEU A 416 9.41 10.03 9.18
CA LEU A 416 8.19 10.66 8.66
C LEU A 416 7.24 11.14 9.78
N THR A 417 7.18 10.45 10.92
CA THR A 417 6.38 10.91 12.08
C THR A 417 6.92 12.20 12.70
N THR A 418 8.17 12.58 12.45
CA THR A 418 8.72 13.87 12.93
C THR A 418 8.24 15.06 12.10
N LEU A 419 7.79 14.81 10.86
CA LEU A 419 7.34 15.83 9.93
C LEU A 419 5.87 16.23 10.18
N PRO A 420 5.44 17.41 9.69
CA PRO A 420 4.04 17.82 9.77
C PRO A 420 3.11 16.80 9.11
N PRO A 421 1.97 16.43 9.74
CA PRO A 421 1.04 15.46 9.17
C PRO A 421 0.51 15.81 7.77
N SER A 422 0.42 17.10 7.45
CA SER A 422 0.04 17.58 6.11
C SER A 422 0.97 17.11 4.99
N ASN A 423 2.21 16.76 5.32
CA ASN A 423 3.23 16.39 4.35
C ASN A 423 3.41 14.87 4.23
N THR A 424 2.82 14.10 5.14
CA THR A 424 3.13 12.67 5.28
C THR A 424 1.93 11.74 5.28
N SER A 425 0.73 12.23 5.63
CA SER A 425 -0.43 11.36 5.86
C SER A 425 -1.02 10.70 4.59
N HIS A 426 -0.49 11.03 3.43
CA HIS A 426 -0.89 10.48 2.12
C HIS A 426 0.16 9.57 1.49
N LEU A 427 1.32 9.39 2.14
CA LEU A 427 2.45 8.62 1.61
C LEU A 427 2.24 7.11 1.73
N ILE A 428 1.92 6.65 2.94
CA ILE A 428 2.05 5.25 3.31
C ILE A 428 0.67 4.61 3.33
N GLU A 429 0.50 3.62 2.46
CA GLU A 429 -0.70 2.79 2.38
C GLU A 429 -0.62 1.70 3.42
N ASP A 430 0.18 0.67 3.15
CA ASP A 430 0.34 -0.49 4.02
C ASP A 430 1.79 -0.70 4.43
N VAL A 431 1.99 -1.33 5.59
CA VAL A 431 3.29 -1.69 6.13
C VAL A 431 3.25 -3.11 6.69
N TYR A 432 4.14 -3.98 6.20
CA TYR A 432 4.27 -5.36 6.63
C TYR A 432 5.68 -5.62 7.16
N LEU A 433 5.82 -5.81 8.47
CA LEU A 433 7.11 -5.98 9.15
C LEU A 433 7.20 -7.37 9.78
N PHE A 434 8.26 -8.12 9.47
CA PHE A 434 8.46 -9.47 9.95
C PHE A 434 9.77 -9.66 10.71
N GLY A 435 9.74 -10.27 11.90
CA GLY A 435 10.95 -10.50 12.69
C GLY A 435 11.67 -9.21 13.08
N THR A 436 10.88 -8.16 13.37
CA THR A 436 11.35 -6.78 13.51
C THR A 436 12.18 -6.54 14.78
N PRO A 437 13.47 -6.15 14.68
CA PRO A 437 14.35 -5.96 15.83
C PRO A 437 14.18 -4.57 16.48
N VAL A 438 12.94 -4.18 16.75
CA VAL A 438 12.56 -2.90 17.39
C VAL A 438 11.84 -3.15 18.71
N SER A 439 11.84 -2.18 19.63
CA SER A 439 11.05 -2.28 20.85
C SER A 439 9.55 -2.22 20.56
N THR A 440 8.72 -2.77 21.45
CA THR A 440 7.25 -2.66 21.38
C THR A 440 6.73 -1.39 22.06
N ASP A 441 7.49 -0.29 22.01
CA ASP A 441 7.13 0.97 22.68
C ASP A 441 5.83 1.57 22.10
N GLN A 442 4.78 1.64 22.93
CA GLN A 442 3.45 2.03 22.46
C GLN A 442 3.41 3.46 21.90
N ALA A 443 4.19 4.39 22.45
CA ALA A 443 4.24 5.78 21.97
C ALA A 443 4.80 5.89 20.54
N THR A 444 5.87 5.15 20.26
CA THR A 444 6.47 5.09 18.92
C THR A 444 5.53 4.38 17.93
N TRP A 445 4.98 3.21 18.31
CA TRP A 445 4.08 2.45 17.43
C TRP A 445 2.76 3.16 17.15
N SER A 446 2.19 3.89 18.12
CA SER A 446 0.99 4.72 17.89
C SER A 446 1.27 5.89 16.93
N SER A 447 2.46 6.49 17.01
CA SER A 447 2.90 7.51 16.05
C SER A 447 3.01 6.96 14.62
N VAL A 448 3.58 5.75 14.48
CA VAL A 448 3.67 5.05 13.18
C VAL A 448 2.28 4.64 12.69
N ARG A 449 1.41 4.13 13.56
CA ARG A 449 0.03 3.75 13.20
C ARG A 449 -0.78 4.94 12.68
N ARG A 450 -0.66 6.14 13.26
CA ARG A 450 -1.33 7.34 12.71
C ARG A 450 -0.86 7.67 11.29
N LEU A 451 0.40 7.39 10.96
CA LEU A 451 0.98 7.69 9.63
C LEU A 451 0.46 6.75 8.53
N VAL A 452 0.29 5.47 8.85
CA VAL A 452 -0.15 4.43 7.89
C VAL A 452 -1.65 4.60 7.60
N SER A 453 -2.06 4.57 6.34
CA SER A 453 -3.47 4.76 5.94
C SER A 453 -4.28 3.47 5.99
N GLY A 454 -3.68 2.35 5.58
CA GLY A 454 -4.26 1.02 5.57
C GLY A 454 -3.73 0.17 6.71
N ARG A 455 -3.09 -0.94 6.40
CA ARG A 455 -2.70 -1.99 7.35
C ARG A 455 -1.29 -1.79 7.88
N LEU A 456 -1.11 -2.01 9.18
CA LEU A 456 0.21 -2.03 9.83
C LEU A 456 0.36 -3.38 10.53
N VAL A 457 1.11 -4.27 9.91
CA VAL A 457 1.25 -5.66 10.32
C VAL A 457 2.60 -5.88 10.99
N ASN A 458 2.57 -6.46 12.19
CA ASN A 458 3.73 -6.98 12.90
C ASN A 458 3.67 -8.52 12.91
N GLY A 459 4.46 -9.15 12.06
CA GLY A 459 4.69 -10.58 12.05
C GLY A 459 5.83 -10.96 12.98
N TYR A 460 5.54 -11.81 13.97
CA TYR A 460 6.51 -12.20 15.00
C TYR A 460 6.61 -13.72 15.12
N SER A 461 7.75 -14.22 15.59
CA SER A 461 7.92 -15.62 15.94
C SER A 461 8.54 -15.76 17.32
N THR A 462 7.84 -16.46 18.20
CA THR A 462 8.35 -16.84 19.53
C THR A 462 9.49 -17.85 19.46
N ASN A 463 9.68 -18.50 18.30
CA ASN A 463 10.74 -19.48 18.04
C ASN A 463 12.01 -18.84 17.46
N ASP A 464 12.04 -17.51 17.28
CA ASP A 464 13.20 -16.80 16.77
C ASP A 464 14.28 -16.62 17.86
N TYR A 465 14.99 -17.71 18.14
CA TYR A 465 16.03 -17.75 19.18
C TYR A 465 17.21 -16.82 18.87
N VAL A 466 17.54 -16.63 17.59
CA VAL A 466 18.66 -15.77 17.17
C VAL A 466 18.32 -14.32 17.49
N LEU A 467 17.13 -13.84 17.12
CA LEU A 467 16.69 -12.50 17.50
C LEU A 467 16.58 -12.35 19.01
N ALA A 468 16.08 -13.36 19.71
CA ALA A 468 15.99 -13.39 21.17
C ALA A 468 17.36 -13.23 21.87
N VAL A 469 18.41 -13.85 21.33
CA VAL A 469 19.78 -13.68 21.83
C VAL A 469 20.33 -12.30 21.49
N LEU A 470 20.24 -11.90 20.22
CA LEU A 470 20.83 -10.66 19.73
C LEU A 470 20.22 -9.42 20.40
N SER A 471 18.90 -9.40 20.63
CA SER A 471 18.22 -8.28 21.28
C SER A 471 18.64 -8.07 22.74
N ARG A 472 18.83 -9.16 23.49
CA ARG A 472 19.23 -9.11 24.90
C ARG A 472 20.62 -8.54 25.09
N VAL A 473 21.56 -8.93 24.24
CA VAL A 473 22.94 -8.45 24.34
C VAL A 473 23.09 -7.05 23.74
N SER A 474 22.40 -6.73 22.64
CA SER A 474 22.56 -5.46 21.94
C SER A 474 21.82 -4.27 22.56
N SER A 475 20.72 -4.48 23.26
CA SER A 475 19.86 -3.38 23.71
C SER A 475 19.22 -3.58 25.08
N VAL A 476 19.42 -4.73 25.73
CA VAL A 476 18.83 -5.09 27.03
C VAL A 476 17.30 -4.90 27.05
N THR A 477 16.66 -4.95 25.87
CA THR A 477 15.22 -4.81 25.72
C THR A 477 14.58 -6.18 25.68
N TRP A 478 13.69 -6.44 26.65
CA TRP A 478 12.97 -7.71 26.76
C TRP A 478 11.77 -7.79 25.81
N ASN A 479 11.21 -6.64 25.41
CA ASN A 479 10.05 -6.56 24.54
C ASN A 479 10.46 -6.12 23.13
N VAL A 480 10.59 -7.09 22.23
CA VAL A 480 10.97 -6.90 20.82
C VAL A 480 9.81 -7.30 19.92
N ALA A 481 9.45 -6.45 18.96
CA ALA A 481 8.29 -6.65 18.11
C ALA A 481 8.38 -7.92 17.24
N GLY A 482 9.58 -8.34 16.83
CA GLY A 482 9.80 -9.60 16.11
C GLY A 482 9.61 -10.87 16.95
N LEU A 483 9.49 -10.74 18.28
CA LEU A 483 9.29 -11.86 19.22
C LEU A 483 7.92 -11.84 19.91
N HIS A 484 7.24 -10.69 19.91
CA HIS A 484 6.03 -10.46 20.68
C HIS A 484 5.04 -9.57 19.93
N SER A 485 3.76 -9.68 20.30
CA SER A 485 2.73 -8.74 19.84
C SER A 485 2.99 -7.31 20.36
N VAL A 486 2.65 -6.32 19.54
CA VAL A 486 2.62 -4.91 19.87
C VAL A 486 1.21 -4.51 20.29
N ASP A 487 1.05 -4.06 21.53
CA ASP A 487 -0.25 -3.67 22.10
C ASP A 487 -0.60 -2.21 21.74
N VAL A 488 -0.97 -1.98 20.48
CA VAL A 488 -1.43 -0.67 19.96
C VAL A 488 -2.63 -0.91 19.04
N SER A 489 -3.72 -0.16 19.27
CA SER A 489 -4.93 -0.25 18.43
C SER A 489 -4.61 0.02 16.96
N GLY A 490 -5.09 -0.84 16.06
CA GLY A 490 -4.84 -0.78 14.61
C GLY A 490 -3.49 -1.36 14.15
N VAL A 491 -2.69 -1.92 15.07
CA VAL A 491 -1.54 -2.79 14.72
C VAL A 491 -2.02 -4.23 14.69
N GLU A 492 -1.91 -4.86 13.53
CA GLU A 492 -2.25 -6.26 13.32
C GLU A 492 -1.06 -7.13 13.73
N ASN A 493 -1.24 -8.00 14.72
CA ASN A 493 -0.17 -8.87 15.20
C ASN A 493 -0.39 -10.29 14.74
N VAL A 494 0.62 -10.87 14.08
CA VAL A 494 0.51 -12.18 13.45
C VAL A 494 1.65 -13.08 13.90
N HIS A 495 1.29 -14.20 14.53
CA HIS A 495 2.25 -15.18 15.00
C HIS A 495 2.62 -16.14 13.85
N CYS A 496 3.87 -16.06 13.40
CA CYS A 496 4.42 -16.90 12.34
C CYS A 496 5.11 -18.13 12.97
N ASP A 497 4.33 -19.06 13.51
CA ASP A 497 4.81 -20.24 14.25
C ASP A 497 5.73 -21.16 13.42
N PHE A 498 5.54 -21.19 12.10
CA PHE A 498 6.34 -21.93 11.13
C PHE A 498 7.75 -21.34 10.89
N VAL A 499 8.05 -20.16 11.43
CA VAL A 499 9.38 -19.55 11.37
C VAL A 499 10.19 -20.01 12.57
N ASP A 500 11.02 -21.02 12.35
CA ASP A 500 11.90 -21.62 13.36
C ASP A 500 13.32 -21.05 13.24
N GLY A 501 13.56 -19.89 13.88
CA GLY A 501 14.83 -19.14 13.85
C GLY A 501 14.90 -17.99 12.82
N HIS A 502 15.70 -16.97 13.12
CA HIS A 502 15.79 -15.72 12.33
C HIS A 502 16.16 -15.91 10.86
N THR A 503 16.99 -16.90 10.55
CA THR A 503 17.44 -17.18 9.17
C THR A 503 16.34 -17.77 8.30
N MET A 504 15.19 -18.16 8.87
CA MET A 504 14.05 -18.65 8.10
C MET A 504 13.22 -17.52 7.48
N TRP A 505 13.29 -16.28 8.00
CA TRP A 505 12.45 -15.17 7.53
C TRP A 505 12.56 -14.92 6.03
N LYS A 506 13.78 -14.96 5.47
CA LYS A 506 14.03 -14.74 4.03
C LYS A 506 13.23 -15.70 3.16
N GLY A 507 13.23 -16.99 3.49
CA GLY A 507 12.49 -17.98 2.73
C GLY A 507 11.00 -18.00 3.07
N MET A 508 10.64 -17.78 4.33
CA MET A 508 9.25 -17.90 4.76
C MET A 508 8.42 -16.64 4.48
N ILE A 509 9.01 -15.59 3.91
CA ILE A 509 8.36 -14.28 3.75
C ILE A 509 7.09 -14.35 2.90
N GLY A 510 7.07 -15.12 1.81
CA GLY A 510 5.89 -15.32 0.98
C GLY A 510 4.75 -15.99 1.76
N LYS A 511 5.06 -17.04 2.54
CA LYS A 511 4.07 -17.68 3.42
C LYS A 511 3.58 -16.74 4.53
N SER A 512 4.47 -15.92 5.10
CA SER A 512 4.11 -14.93 6.12
C SER A 512 3.21 -13.83 5.57
N LEU A 513 3.42 -13.41 4.32
CA LEU A 513 2.55 -12.47 3.61
C LEU A 513 1.20 -13.11 3.26
N GLN A 514 1.20 -14.38 2.86
CA GLN A 514 -0.02 -15.15 2.59
C GLN A 514 -0.88 -15.31 3.85
N LEU A 515 -0.25 -15.56 5.01
CA LEU A 515 -0.95 -15.67 6.30
C LEU A 515 -1.75 -14.42 6.66
N VAL A 516 -1.36 -13.26 6.13
CA VAL A 516 -2.01 -11.97 6.41
C VAL A 516 -2.82 -11.45 5.24
N ASP A 517 -3.05 -12.27 4.20
CA ASP A 517 -3.75 -11.87 2.98
C ASP A 517 -3.19 -10.55 2.41
N ALA A 518 -1.86 -10.43 2.32
CA ALA A 518 -1.26 -9.24 1.73
C ALA A 518 -1.65 -9.12 0.24
N PRO A 519 -1.93 -7.91 -0.26
CA PRO A 519 -2.38 -7.74 -1.64
C PRO A 519 -1.24 -7.99 -2.65
N GLY A 520 -1.63 -8.48 -3.83
CA GLY A 520 -0.72 -8.67 -4.96
C GLY A 520 0.18 -9.90 -4.86
N LEU A 521 -0.17 -10.90 -4.07
CA LEU A 521 0.59 -12.15 -3.96
C LEU A 521 0.28 -13.11 -5.12
N VAL A 522 1.31 -13.84 -5.55
CA VAL A 522 1.23 -14.89 -6.57
C VAL A 522 1.48 -16.25 -5.91
N ASP A 523 0.41 -17.02 -5.69
CA ASP A 523 0.46 -18.29 -4.95
C ASP A 523 1.48 -19.30 -5.52
N SER A 524 1.66 -19.34 -6.84
CA SER A 524 2.62 -20.24 -7.48
C SER A 524 4.08 -19.88 -7.13
N GLU A 525 4.39 -18.59 -7.02
CA GLU A 525 5.73 -18.11 -6.65
C GLU A 525 6.02 -18.37 -5.17
N ILE A 526 5.00 -18.24 -4.31
CA ILE A 526 5.10 -18.59 -2.89
C ILE A 526 5.37 -20.09 -2.73
N TYR A 527 4.67 -20.94 -3.49
CA TYR A 527 4.90 -22.37 -3.48
C TYR A 527 6.35 -22.72 -3.86
N LEU A 528 6.89 -22.11 -4.92
CA LEU A 528 8.29 -22.31 -5.35
C LEU A 528 9.29 -21.87 -4.27
N GLN A 529 9.05 -20.71 -3.65
CA GLN A 529 9.87 -20.22 -2.54
C GLN A 529 9.87 -21.21 -1.35
N MET A 530 8.72 -21.78 -1.02
CA MET A 530 8.60 -22.79 0.04
C MET A 530 9.28 -24.12 -0.33
N GLU A 531 9.22 -24.53 -1.59
CA GLU A 531 9.88 -25.74 -2.07
C GLU A 531 11.41 -25.65 -1.97
N ASP A 532 11.99 -24.49 -2.31
CA ASP A 532 13.43 -24.25 -2.22
C ASP A 532 13.96 -24.39 -0.78
N ILE A 533 13.24 -23.82 0.18
CA ILE A 533 13.54 -24.00 1.62
C ILE A 533 13.44 -25.47 2.04
N GLY A 534 12.42 -26.17 1.53
CA GLY A 534 12.24 -27.59 1.79
C GLY A 534 13.42 -28.42 1.31
N LYS A 535 14.02 -28.08 0.17
CA LYS A 535 15.24 -28.71 -0.36
C LYS A 535 16.45 -28.40 0.52
N GLN A 536 16.65 -27.13 0.87
CA GLN A 536 17.76 -26.71 1.74
C GLN A 536 17.71 -27.40 3.12
N ARG A 537 16.53 -27.55 3.73
CA ARG A 537 16.37 -28.29 4.99
C ARG A 537 16.75 -29.76 4.87
N LYS A 538 16.29 -30.43 3.81
CA LYS A 538 16.62 -31.85 3.56
C LYS A 538 18.11 -32.06 3.36
N GLU A 539 18.80 -31.16 2.66
CA GLU A 539 20.25 -31.24 2.44
C GLU A 539 21.03 -31.05 3.76
N ILE A 540 20.60 -30.15 4.64
CA ILE A 540 21.21 -29.96 5.96
C ILE A 540 21.04 -31.22 6.82
N ASP A 541 19.83 -31.82 6.84
CA ASP A 541 19.56 -33.02 7.63
C ASP A 541 20.30 -34.27 7.10
N LEU A 542 20.47 -34.39 5.78
CA LEU A 542 21.26 -35.44 5.13
C LEU A 542 22.77 -35.25 5.35
N GLY A 543 23.25 -34.01 5.40
CA GLY A 543 24.63 -33.66 5.72
C GLY A 543 25.01 -33.96 7.16
N SER A 544 24.15 -33.62 8.13
CA SER A 544 24.38 -33.96 9.55
C SER A 544 24.38 -35.46 9.80
N SER A 545 23.53 -36.22 9.09
CA SER A 545 23.48 -37.68 9.21
C SER A 545 24.76 -38.38 8.71
N ARG A 546 25.58 -37.72 7.89
CA ARG A 546 26.86 -38.27 7.38
C ARG A 546 28.05 -37.98 8.30
N GLU A 547 27.99 -36.93 9.12
CA GLU A 547 29.05 -36.61 10.10
C GLU A 547 28.92 -37.42 11.40
N ASP A 548 27.74 -38.00 11.68
CA ASP A 548 27.47 -38.84 12.86
C ASP A 548 27.88 -40.33 12.68
N LEU A 549 28.47 -40.72 11.55
CA LEU A 549 29.07 -42.05 11.40
C LEU A 549 30.45 -42.05 12.06
N PRO A 550 30.71 -42.90 13.08
CA PRO A 550 32.03 -42.97 13.70
C PRO A 550 33.04 -43.33 12.62
N ARG A 551 34.07 -42.49 12.46
CA ARG A 551 35.27 -42.85 11.68
C ARG A 551 35.88 -44.06 12.39
N GLY A 552 35.53 -45.25 11.91
CA GLY A 552 36.11 -46.50 12.38
C GLY A 552 37.62 -46.39 12.26
N GLY A 553 38.30 -46.37 13.40
CA GLY A 553 39.73 -46.58 13.47
C GLY A 553 40.03 -47.96 12.91
N ALA A 554 40.82 -47.99 11.83
CA ALA A 554 41.58 -49.17 11.47
C ALA A 554 42.93 -49.02 12.18
N ASP A 555 43.12 -49.83 13.21
CA ASP A 555 44.45 -50.25 13.70
C ASP A 555 45.18 -51.08 12.63
#